data_AF-A0A0G0LTI1-F1
#
_entry.id   AF-A0A0G0LTI1-F1
#
_cell.length_a   1.000
_cell.length_b   1.000
_cell.length_c   1.000
_cell.angle_alpha   90.00
_cell.angle_beta   90.00
_cell.angle_gamma   90.00
#
_symmetry.space_group_name_H-M   'P 1'
#
loop_
_entity.id
_entity.type
_entity.pdbx_description
1 polymer ?
#
loop_
_entity_poly.entity_id
_entity_poly.type
_entity_poly.pdbx_seq_one_letter_code
_entity_poly.pdbx_strand_id
1 'polypeptide(L)'
;MYIPYDHGYTKALNLIDFNNNPANINGNLLTLKDNRTTLSTDRFVNFFDYHLVSKIKFVNAERFGESGFDFWVADEKNYFRLSFKPSESKILISQFVDGKINILKTKSTTLEMNKDYSIVLTAKRNGEIYAQIDGSRIFWDDQADIIKADPKYAKGGIAFFSYLAETSFDGLKIFPNDPPYIWDISYETLGHGEVVVKFKSSYPVLAEVVYDNSSHHSDNFASSYKYRTGTFEPVREGKILIRNLSPSNIYFFRIKAVSELTSISNEFTITMPEVKGAIAPKNDAPFVNFTLSVISFLATAIGLILFFKAQKRDLRPEAEQPSDYSLKAITNDLKNDSGLILKELSHIKQNSNKQNNNWDIFKKNDE
;
A
#
# COMPACT_ATOMS: atom_id res chain seq x y z
N MET A 1 48.02 9.26 21.13
CA MET A 1 47.15 10.16 21.92
C MET A 1 45.72 9.67 21.72
N TYR A 2 45.13 9.05 22.75
CA TYR A 2 43.76 8.54 22.72
C TYR A 2 42.85 9.72 23.09
N ILE A 3 42.14 10.27 22.11
CA ILE A 3 41.10 11.26 22.36
C ILE A 3 39.83 10.45 22.63
N PRO A 4 39.24 10.48 23.84
CA PRO A 4 37.98 9.82 24.09
C PRO A 4 36.91 10.48 23.21
N TYR A 5 36.33 9.70 22.30
CA TYR A 5 35.19 10.10 21.49
C TYR A 5 33.93 9.97 22.36
N ASP A 6 33.48 11.07 22.96
CA ASP A 6 32.16 11.15 23.58
C ASP A 6 31.15 11.63 22.54
N HIS A 7 30.42 10.68 21.95
CA HIS A 7 29.42 10.90 20.90
C HIS A 7 28.03 11.22 21.45
N GLY A 8 27.91 11.67 22.70
CA GLY A 8 26.66 11.90 23.41
C GLY A 8 25.50 12.28 22.48
N TYR A 9 24.57 11.35 22.26
CA TYR A 9 23.45 11.55 21.35
C TYR A 9 22.56 12.69 21.87
N THR A 10 22.63 13.86 21.23
CA THR A 10 22.07 15.07 21.83
C THR A 10 20.57 15.24 21.57
N LYS A 11 20.01 14.60 20.53
CA LYS A 11 18.58 14.67 20.18
C LYS A 11 18.10 13.39 19.49
N ALA A 12 16.89 12.96 19.80
CA ALA A 12 16.20 11.87 19.10
C ALA A 12 15.30 12.46 18.00
N LEU A 13 15.51 12.04 16.76
CA LEU A 13 14.65 12.36 15.61
C LEU A 13 13.87 11.13 15.20
N ASN A 14 12.56 11.20 14.99
CA ASN A 14 11.84 10.10 14.36
C ASN A 14 12.19 10.06 12.88
N LEU A 15 13.15 9.21 12.51
CA LEU A 15 13.70 9.14 11.16
C LEU A 15 12.79 8.35 10.20
N ILE A 16 11.91 7.48 10.72
CA ILE A 16 10.86 6.87 9.89
C ILE A 16 9.79 7.90 9.49
N ASP A 17 9.50 8.87 10.36
CA ASP A 17 8.54 9.95 10.09
C ASP A 17 9.10 11.04 9.16
N PHE A 18 10.38 11.02 8.75
CA PHE A 18 10.88 11.94 7.70
C PHE A 18 10.14 11.77 6.37
N ASN A 19 9.57 10.58 6.11
CA ASN A 19 8.70 10.35 4.97
C ASN A 19 7.28 10.94 5.16
N ASN A 20 6.89 11.34 6.38
CA ASN A 20 5.55 11.83 6.75
C ASN A 20 5.55 13.13 7.60
N ASN A 21 6.59 13.96 7.47
CA ASN A 21 6.68 15.33 8.01
C ASN A 21 6.79 15.46 9.56
N PRO A 22 8.00 15.37 10.14
CA PRO A 22 8.27 15.74 11.53
C PRO A 22 8.34 17.27 11.69
N ALA A 23 7.67 17.81 12.70
CA ALA A 23 7.52 19.24 13.00
C ALA A 23 8.81 20.04 13.33
N ASN A 24 10.01 19.49 13.10
CA ASN A 24 11.30 20.11 13.44
C ASN A 24 12.28 20.24 12.26
N ILE A 25 11.77 20.16 11.03
CA ILE A 25 12.59 20.25 9.81
C ILE A 25 11.98 21.32 8.90
N ASN A 26 12.72 22.40 8.65
CA ASN A 26 12.37 23.35 7.61
C ASN A 26 12.61 22.66 6.25
N GLY A 27 11.57 22.07 5.67
CA GLY A 27 11.56 21.61 4.27
C GLY A 27 12.50 20.45 3.92
N ASN A 28 12.53 19.38 4.73
CA ASN A 28 13.35 18.16 4.52
C ASN A 28 14.89 18.31 4.66
N LEU A 29 15.37 19.47 5.12
CA LEU A 29 16.79 19.74 5.34
C LEU A 29 17.22 19.52 6.81
N LEU A 30 18.15 18.59 7.05
CA LEU A 30 18.81 18.39 8.33
C LEU A 30 20.21 18.99 8.32
N THR A 31 20.45 20.05 9.10
CA THR A 31 21.79 20.63 9.27
C THR A 31 22.39 20.23 10.61
N LEU A 32 23.58 19.61 10.57
CA LEU A 32 24.37 19.24 11.74
C LEU A 32 25.66 20.06 11.79
N LYS A 33 26.03 20.48 12.99
CA LYS A 33 27.21 21.28 13.26
C LYS A 33 27.86 20.82 14.56
N ASP A 34 29.18 20.72 14.57
CA ASP A 34 30.06 20.58 15.74
C ASP A 34 29.65 19.48 16.75
N ASN A 35 30.28 18.31 16.63
CA ASN A 35 30.10 17.12 17.49
C ASN A 35 28.63 16.80 17.82
N ARG A 36 27.77 16.87 16.79
CA ARG A 36 26.36 16.52 16.91
C ARG A 36 26.08 15.24 16.16
N THR A 37 25.65 14.24 16.90
CA THR A 37 25.03 13.05 16.36
C THR A 37 23.53 13.13 16.62
N THR A 38 22.74 13.03 15.56
CA THR A 38 21.29 12.93 15.66
C THR A 38 20.85 11.54 15.27
N LEU A 39 20.18 10.88 16.21
CA LEU A 39 19.84 9.46 16.10
C LEU A 39 18.36 9.27 15.80
N SER A 40 18.00 8.16 15.15
CA SER A 40 16.61 7.75 15.06
C SER A 40 16.02 7.58 16.45
N THR A 41 14.77 8.00 16.68
CA THR A 41 13.99 7.59 17.85
C THR A 41 13.71 6.09 17.81
N ASP A 42 13.82 5.48 16.64
CA ASP A 42 13.61 4.06 16.38
C ASP A 42 14.81 3.17 16.79
N ARG A 43 15.52 3.54 17.87
CA ARG A 43 16.69 2.81 18.42
C ARG A 43 16.44 1.32 18.64
N PHE A 44 15.16 0.93 18.71
CA PHE A 44 14.71 -0.43 19.03
C PHE A 44 14.04 -1.15 17.85
N VAL A 45 14.04 -0.56 16.66
CA VAL A 45 13.45 -1.24 15.50
C VAL A 45 14.47 -2.22 14.93
N ASN A 46 14.06 -3.48 14.81
CA ASN A 46 14.87 -4.58 14.30
C ASN A 46 15.14 -4.41 12.79
N PHE A 47 15.97 -3.44 12.40
CA PHE A 47 16.39 -3.25 11.02
C PHE A 47 17.66 -4.05 10.77
N PHE A 48 17.56 -4.95 9.79
CA PHE A 48 18.63 -5.85 9.36
C PHE A 48 19.14 -5.44 7.98
N ASP A 49 18.25 -5.02 7.10
CA ASP A 49 18.60 -4.48 5.77
C ASP A 49 18.32 -2.98 5.72
N TYR A 50 19.14 -2.24 4.96
CA TYR A 50 19.06 -0.79 4.79
C TYR A 50 19.22 -0.47 3.32
N HIS A 51 18.33 0.37 2.82
CA HIS A 51 18.59 1.21 1.67
C HIS A 51 18.41 2.67 2.08
N LEU A 52 19.51 3.42 2.17
CA LEU A 52 19.49 4.85 2.44
C LEU A 52 19.83 5.61 1.17
N VAL A 53 19.04 6.65 0.90
CA VAL A 53 19.29 7.66 -0.12
C VAL A 53 19.28 9.02 0.55
N SER A 54 20.31 9.82 0.32
CA SER A 54 20.40 11.18 0.85
C SER A 54 21.32 12.04 0.00
N LYS A 55 21.07 13.35 -0.05
CA LYS A 55 22.06 14.32 -0.50
C LYS A 55 22.84 14.85 0.68
N ILE A 56 24.17 14.90 0.58
CA ILE A 56 25.05 15.47 1.59
C ILE A 56 25.80 16.66 1.03
N LYS A 57 25.91 17.74 1.80
CA LYS A 57 26.69 18.93 1.47
C LYS A 57 27.54 19.33 2.66
N PHE A 58 28.85 19.34 2.47
CA PHE A 58 29.81 19.80 3.48
C PHE A 58 29.91 21.32 3.41
N VAL A 59 29.42 22.02 4.42
CA VAL A 59 29.46 23.50 4.49
C VAL A 59 30.84 23.96 4.96
N ASN A 60 31.36 23.30 5.99
CA ASN A 60 32.69 23.55 6.55
C ASN A 60 33.24 22.28 7.19
N ALA A 61 34.56 22.11 7.19
CA ALA A 61 35.24 21.02 7.88
C ALA A 61 36.59 21.49 8.43
N GLU A 62 36.86 21.22 9.71
CA GLU A 62 38.18 21.41 10.28
C GLU A 62 39.15 20.32 9.79
N ARG A 63 40.42 20.39 10.20
CA ARG A 63 41.48 19.45 9.76
C ARG A 63 41.12 17.97 9.96
N PHE A 64 40.36 17.66 11.02
CA PHE A 64 39.89 16.31 11.35
C PHE A 64 38.36 16.20 11.29
N GLY A 65 37.72 17.13 10.57
CA GLY A 65 36.28 17.15 10.39
C GLY A 65 35.79 15.91 9.66
N GLU A 66 34.78 15.28 10.23
CA GLU A 66 34.08 14.14 9.62
C GLU A 66 32.58 14.23 9.80
N SER A 67 31.83 13.71 8.83
CA SER A 67 30.37 13.67 8.87
C SER A 67 29.88 12.48 8.05
N GLY A 68 28.63 12.07 8.27
CA GLY A 68 28.04 10.98 7.51
C GLY A 68 26.93 10.26 8.26
N PHE A 69 26.90 8.95 8.05
CA PHE A 69 25.81 8.07 8.48
C PHE A 69 26.35 6.99 9.41
N ASP A 70 25.68 6.79 10.54
CA ASP A 70 25.82 5.58 11.34
C ASP A 70 24.63 4.65 11.03
N PHE A 71 24.89 3.36 10.86
CA PHE A 71 23.89 2.35 10.52
C PHE A 71 24.13 1.07 11.32
N TRP A 72 23.10 0.23 11.43
CA TRP A 72 23.09 -0.88 12.40
C TRP A 72 23.47 -0.41 13.80
N VAL A 73 22.94 0.75 14.20
CA VAL A 73 23.22 1.33 15.52
C VAL A 73 22.46 0.56 16.59
N ALA A 74 23.16 -0.33 17.29
CA ALA A 74 22.59 -1.04 18.44
C ALA A 74 22.63 -0.17 19.70
N ASP A 75 23.74 0.55 19.90
CA ASP A 75 23.96 1.48 21.01
C ASP A 75 25.09 2.50 20.67
N GLU A 76 25.50 3.35 21.61
CA GLU A 76 26.61 4.31 21.42
C GLU A 76 28.01 3.70 21.17
N LYS A 77 28.17 2.39 21.37
CA LYS A 77 29.44 1.65 21.30
C LYS A 77 29.45 0.62 20.17
N ASN A 78 28.28 0.25 19.65
CA ASN A 78 28.09 -0.82 18.68
C ASN A 78 27.29 -0.32 17.48
N TYR A 79 28.01 0.02 16.39
CA TYR A 79 27.43 0.53 15.15
C TYR A 79 28.43 0.44 13.99
N PHE A 80 27.96 0.70 12.78
CA PHE A 80 28.80 0.91 11.61
C PHE A 80 28.68 2.36 11.14
N ARG A 81 29.73 2.88 10.54
CA ARG A 81 29.85 4.28 10.14
C ARG A 81 30.32 4.39 8.70
N LEU A 82 29.56 5.07 7.86
CA LEU A 82 30.03 5.63 6.60
C LEU A 82 30.44 7.08 6.86
N SER A 83 31.74 7.33 6.91
CA SER A 83 32.33 8.63 7.23
C SER A 83 32.93 9.29 5.98
N PHE A 84 32.65 10.58 5.83
CA PHE A 84 33.22 11.47 4.84
C PHE A 84 34.16 12.44 5.55
N LYS A 85 35.40 12.50 5.06
CA LYS A 85 36.46 13.34 5.63
C LYS A 85 37.01 14.29 4.58
N PRO A 86 36.36 15.46 4.39
CA PRO A 86 36.73 16.34 3.29
C PRO A 86 38.16 16.86 3.36
N SER A 87 38.60 17.29 4.54
CA SER A 87 39.97 17.78 4.79
C SER A 87 41.05 16.73 4.57
N GLU A 88 40.70 15.44 4.64
CA GLU A 88 41.61 14.33 4.34
C GLU A 88 41.42 13.74 2.93
N SER A 89 40.41 14.19 2.18
CA SER A 89 40.00 13.60 0.89
C SER A 89 39.78 12.08 0.98
N LYS A 90 39.02 11.64 2.00
CA LYS A 90 38.75 10.23 2.26
C LYS A 90 37.29 9.95 2.57
N ILE A 91 36.90 8.73 2.24
CA ILE A 91 35.64 8.12 2.64
C ILE A 91 35.97 6.79 3.29
N LEU A 92 35.36 6.53 4.43
CA LEU A 92 35.66 5.40 5.30
C LEU A 92 34.38 4.63 5.59
N ILE A 93 34.49 3.31 5.63
CA ILE A 93 33.54 2.47 6.36
C ILE A 93 34.27 1.90 7.56
N SER A 94 33.71 2.15 8.73
CA SER A 94 34.24 1.69 10.02
C SER A 94 33.19 0.92 10.79
N GLN A 95 33.64 -0.03 11.60
CA GLN A 95 32.85 -0.74 12.58
C GLN A 95 33.28 -0.32 13.98
N PHE A 96 32.30 -0.08 14.85
CA PHE A 96 32.49 0.18 16.26
C PHE A 96 31.94 -1.02 17.02
N VAL A 97 32.80 -1.64 17.83
CA VAL A 97 32.42 -2.75 18.73
C VAL A 97 32.96 -2.44 20.11
N ASP A 98 32.07 -2.35 21.11
CA ASP A 98 32.41 -1.94 22.47
C ASP A 98 33.22 -0.62 22.52
N GLY A 99 32.93 0.31 21.60
CA GLY A 99 33.59 1.61 21.47
C GLY A 99 34.97 1.55 20.79
N LYS A 100 35.44 0.37 20.38
CA LYS A 100 36.68 0.21 19.60
C LYS A 100 36.38 0.35 18.12
N ILE A 101 37.20 1.13 17.44
CA ILE A 101 37.06 1.43 16.00
C ILE A 101 37.89 0.43 15.19
N ASN A 102 37.26 -0.21 14.22
CA ASN A 102 37.89 -1.02 13.19
C ASN A 102 37.56 -0.43 11.81
N ILE A 103 38.55 0.08 11.09
CA ILE A 103 38.36 0.61 9.74
C ILE A 103 38.27 -0.57 8.78
N LEU A 104 37.10 -0.77 8.16
CA LEU A 104 36.87 -1.88 7.23
C LEU A 104 37.38 -1.56 5.83
N LYS A 105 37.16 -0.32 5.38
CA LYS A 105 37.57 0.12 4.04
C LYS A 105 37.80 1.63 3.99
N THR A 106 38.66 2.05 3.08
CA THR A 106 38.97 3.45 2.80
C THR A 106 39.01 3.68 1.29
N LYS A 107 38.43 4.78 0.84
CA LYS A 107 38.59 5.28 -0.53
C LYS A 107 39.09 6.72 -0.48
N SER A 108 40.12 7.02 -1.26
CA SER A 108 40.57 8.40 -1.47
C SER A 108 39.74 9.06 -2.56
N THR A 109 39.19 10.22 -2.28
CA THR A 109 38.45 11.06 -3.24
C THR A 109 38.40 12.50 -2.75
N THR A 110 38.45 13.45 -3.67
CA THR A 110 38.30 14.86 -3.33
C THR A 110 36.85 15.17 -2.99
N LEU A 111 36.63 15.70 -1.79
CA LEU A 111 35.32 16.17 -1.33
C LEU A 111 35.38 17.69 -1.22
N GLU A 112 34.63 18.37 -2.09
CA GLU A 112 34.58 19.81 -2.19
C GLU A 112 33.58 20.37 -1.17
N MET A 113 33.95 21.49 -0.55
CA MET A 113 33.01 22.26 0.27
C MET A 113 31.90 22.85 -0.62
N ASN A 114 30.71 22.96 -0.07
CA ASN A 114 29.52 23.54 -0.68
C ASN A 114 29.02 22.85 -1.96
N LYS A 115 29.51 21.65 -2.26
CA LYS A 115 29.00 20.78 -3.32
C LYS A 115 28.01 19.77 -2.75
N ASP A 116 26.91 19.55 -3.47
CA ASP A 116 25.95 18.50 -3.16
C ASP A 116 26.45 17.17 -3.73
N TYR A 117 26.41 16.13 -2.91
CA TYR A 117 26.73 14.76 -3.29
C TYR A 117 25.52 13.86 -3.07
N SER A 118 25.19 13.04 -4.05
CA SER A 118 24.09 12.07 -3.96
C SER A 118 24.63 10.74 -3.42
N ILE A 119 24.16 10.33 -2.24
CA ILE A 119 24.63 9.15 -1.54
C ILE A 119 23.57 8.06 -1.58
N VAL A 120 24.01 6.85 -1.92
CA VAL A 120 23.22 5.63 -1.75
C VAL A 120 24.04 4.65 -0.91
N LEU A 121 23.50 4.25 0.24
CA LEU A 121 24.08 3.24 1.12
C LEU A 121 23.13 2.04 1.18
N THR A 122 23.64 0.86 0.84
CA THR A 122 22.93 -0.40 1.01
C THR A 122 23.68 -1.26 1.99
N ALA A 123 23.03 -1.72 3.05
CA ALA A 123 23.60 -2.67 4.01
C ALA A 123 22.63 -3.84 4.16
N LYS A 124 23.11 -5.07 4.01
CA LYS A 124 22.28 -6.28 4.04
C LYS A 124 22.58 -7.12 5.27
N ARG A 125 21.57 -7.83 5.76
CA ARG A 125 21.62 -8.69 6.96
C ARG A 125 22.68 -9.78 6.93
N ASN A 126 23.19 -10.13 5.75
CA ASN A 126 24.29 -11.08 5.56
C ASN A 126 25.68 -10.43 5.75
N GLY A 127 25.73 -9.16 6.15
CA GLY A 127 26.93 -8.38 6.40
C GLY A 127 27.47 -7.63 5.19
N GLU A 128 26.85 -7.73 4.02
CA GLU A 128 27.28 -7.01 2.80
C GLU A 128 26.94 -5.53 2.89
N ILE A 129 27.91 -4.66 2.60
CA ILE A 129 27.76 -3.21 2.61
C ILE A 129 28.23 -2.62 1.28
N TYR A 130 27.41 -1.76 0.68
CA TYR A 130 27.65 -1.09 -0.59
C TYR A 130 27.41 0.41 -0.45
N ALA A 131 28.25 1.22 -1.09
CA ALA A 131 28.05 2.66 -1.15
C ALA A 131 28.27 3.21 -2.56
N GLN A 132 27.38 4.09 -2.99
CA GLN A 132 27.50 4.87 -4.21
C GLN A 132 27.48 6.36 -3.89
N ILE A 133 28.26 7.13 -4.65
CA ILE A 133 28.36 8.58 -4.55
C ILE A 133 28.28 9.16 -5.95
N ASP A 134 27.31 10.03 -6.20
CA ASP A 134 27.01 10.59 -7.53
C ASP A 134 26.88 9.50 -8.61
N GLY A 135 26.26 8.38 -8.24
CA GLY A 135 26.09 7.19 -9.09
C GLY A 135 27.37 6.35 -9.28
N SER A 136 28.52 6.82 -8.81
CA SER A 136 29.78 6.05 -8.85
C SER A 136 29.81 5.03 -7.72
N ARG A 137 30.14 3.78 -8.05
CA ARG A 137 30.32 2.68 -7.08
C ARG A 137 31.62 2.89 -6.32
N ILE A 138 31.52 3.24 -5.04
CA ILE A 138 32.68 3.52 -4.18
C ILE A 138 33.13 2.27 -3.43
N PHE A 139 32.17 1.52 -2.90
CA PHE A 139 32.35 0.20 -2.28
C PHE A 139 31.32 -0.75 -2.91
N TRP A 140 31.77 -1.82 -3.59
CA TRP A 140 30.90 -2.64 -4.44
C TRP A 140 31.28 -4.13 -4.53
N ASP A 141 30.33 -4.92 -5.06
CA ASP A 141 30.39 -6.34 -5.44
C ASP A 141 31.20 -6.62 -6.72
N ASP A 142 32.43 -6.11 -6.78
CA ASP A 142 33.46 -6.88 -7.47
C ASP A 142 34.33 -7.54 -6.38
N GLN A 143 34.89 -8.72 -6.66
CA GLN A 143 35.43 -9.62 -5.64
C GLN A 143 36.58 -9.02 -4.77
N ALA A 144 37.04 -7.81 -5.04
CA ALA A 144 38.06 -7.09 -4.29
C ALA A 144 37.52 -6.03 -3.30
N ASP A 145 36.29 -5.52 -3.51
CA ASP A 145 35.78 -4.35 -2.79
C ASP A 145 34.53 -4.61 -1.93
N ILE A 146 34.06 -5.86 -1.83
CA ILE A 146 32.97 -6.23 -0.92
C ILE A 146 33.43 -6.07 0.53
N ILE A 147 32.71 -5.25 1.29
CA ILE A 147 32.81 -5.25 2.74
C ILE A 147 31.81 -6.26 3.27
N LYS A 148 32.32 -7.33 3.85
CA LYS A 148 31.52 -8.36 4.53
C LYS A 148 31.79 -8.30 6.03
N ALA A 149 30.90 -7.65 6.75
CA ALA A 149 30.92 -7.59 8.20
C ALA A 149 30.38 -8.88 8.83
N ASP A 150 30.67 -9.10 10.12
CA ASP A 150 30.05 -10.19 10.88
C ASP A 150 28.53 -9.94 11.01
N PRO A 151 27.68 -10.83 10.47
CA PRO A 151 26.21 -10.67 10.46
C PRO A 151 25.59 -10.49 11.85
N LYS A 152 26.26 -10.92 12.92
CA LYS A 152 25.71 -10.77 14.27
C LYS A 152 25.55 -9.30 14.70
N TYR A 153 26.30 -8.39 14.07
CA TYR A 153 26.20 -6.95 14.28
C TYR A 153 25.33 -6.26 13.22
N ALA A 154 24.75 -6.99 12.26
CA ALA A 154 23.92 -6.44 11.19
C ALA A 154 22.48 -6.16 11.66
N LYS A 155 22.35 -5.40 12.74
CA LYS A 155 21.07 -5.07 13.37
C LYS A 155 21.16 -3.76 14.15
N GLY A 156 20.21 -2.86 13.97
CA GLY A 156 20.11 -1.65 14.79
C GLY A 156 19.24 -0.57 14.17
N GLY A 157 19.45 0.68 14.54
CA GLY A 157 18.87 1.86 13.89
C GLY A 157 19.85 2.61 13.00
N ILE A 158 19.53 3.87 12.71
CA ILE A 158 20.34 4.79 11.88
C ILE A 158 20.57 6.11 12.59
N ALA A 159 21.71 6.75 12.34
CA ALA A 159 22.06 8.08 12.81
C ALA A 159 22.77 8.89 11.74
N PHE A 160 22.77 10.20 11.96
CA PHE A 160 23.48 11.19 11.16
C PHE A 160 24.43 11.91 12.11
N PHE A 161 25.69 12.07 11.71
CA PHE A 161 26.67 12.72 12.56
C PHE A 161 27.46 13.78 11.82
N SER A 162 27.92 14.75 12.59
CA SER A 162 28.93 15.72 12.19
C SER A 162 29.87 15.99 13.35
N TYR A 163 31.17 15.83 13.14
CA TYR A 163 32.25 16.03 14.09
C TYR A 163 33.25 17.02 13.51
N LEU A 164 33.51 18.13 14.23
CA LEU A 164 34.37 19.23 13.75
C LEU A 164 34.07 19.66 12.30
N ALA A 165 32.79 19.62 11.94
CA ALA A 165 32.28 19.89 10.61
C ALA A 165 30.85 20.44 10.70
N GLU A 166 30.47 21.19 9.67
CA GLU A 166 29.11 21.64 9.41
C GLU A 166 28.63 21.00 8.11
N THR A 167 27.54 20.22 8.19
CA THR A 167 27.05 19.40 7.08
C THR A 167 25.54 19.45 7.02
N SER A 168 24.99 19.58 5.81
CA SER A 168 23.56 19.47 5.58
C SER A 168 23.21 18.19 4.83
N PHE A 169 22.13 17.56 5.25
CA PHE A 169 21.53 16.38 4.66
C PHE A 169 20.15 16.76 4.10
N ASP A 170 19.89 16.44 2.85
CA ASP A 170 18.63 16.73 2.16
C ASP A 170 18.09 15.47 1.46
N GLY A 171 16.80 15.46 1.15
CA GLY A 171 16.14 14.41 0.38
C GLY A 171 16.28 13.02 1.01
N LEU A 172 16.32 12.95 2.34
CA LEU A 172 16.56 11.72 3.07
C LEU A 172 15.41 10.72 2.86
N LYS A 173 15.75 9.53 2.36
CA LYS A 173 14.86 8.37 2.28
C LYS A 173 15.56 7.17 2.89
N ILE A 174 14.89 6.48 3.80
CA ILE A 174 15.39 5.27 4.45
C ILE A 174 14.35 4.19 4.24
N PHE A 175 14.76 3.09 3.61
CA PHE A 175 13.96 1.90 3.42
C PHE A 175 14.56 0.77 4.27
N PRO A 176 14.14 0.67 5.54
CA PRO A 176 14.62 -0.39 6.41
C PRO A 176 13.91 -1.71 6.10
N ASN A 177 14.67 -2.81 6.08
CA ASN A 177 14.18 -4.13 5.70
C ASN A 177 13.45 -4.06 4.37
N ASP A 178 14.10 -3.59 3.30
CA ASP A 178 13.55 -3.62 1.94
C ASP A 178 13.90 -4.96 1.28
N PRO A 179 12.94 -5.76 0.79
CA PRO A 179 11.50 -5.50 0.65
C PRO A 179 10.76 -5.43 2.00
N PRO A 180 9.73 -4.57 2.14
CA PRO A 180 9.15 -4.17 3.42
C PRO A 180 8.64 -5.35 4.25
N TYR A 181 8.97 -5.41 5.54
CA TYR A 181 8.44 -6.48 6.40
C TYR A 181 7.01 -6.18 6.85
N ILE A 182 6.09 -7.14 6.71
CA ILE A 182 4.67 -7.02 7.12
C ILE A 182 4.43 -7.86 8.38
N TRP A 183 3.80 -7.29 9.41
CA TRP A 183 3.47 -7.99 10.66
C TRP A 183 2.16 -7.48 11.31
N ASP A 184 1.84 -8.00 12.49
CA ASP A 184 0.60 -7.69 13.25
C ASP A 184 -0.67 -7.81 12.41
N ILE A 185 -0.70 -8.83 11.53
CA ILE A 185 -1.84 -9.08 10.66
C ILE A 185 -3.00 -9.55 11.53
N SER A 186 -4.09 -8.80 11.49
CA SER A 186 -5.34 -9.14 12.15
C SER A 186 -6.51 -8.82 11.23
N TYR A 187 -7.67 -9.41 11.51
CA TYR A 187 -8.86 -9.16 10.73
C TYR A 187 -10.09 -9.07 11.63
N GLU A 188 -11.10 -8.40 11.11
CA GLU A 188 -12.39 -8.21 11.77
C GLU A 188 -13.48 -8.40 10.72
N THR A 189 -14.44 -9.30 10.99
CA THR A 189 -15.64 -9.45 10.16
C THR A 189 -16.69 -8.47 10.66
N LEU A 190 -17.21 -7.62 9.78
CA LEU A 190 -18.21 -6.59 10.16
C LEU A 190 -19.66 -7.09 10.04
N GLY A 191 -19.85 -8.35 9.66
CA GLY A 191 -21.14 -8.90 9.26
C GLY A 191 -21.44 -8.61 7.79
N HIS A 192 -22.17 -9.53 7.14
CA HIS A 192 -22.65 -9.41 5.75
C HIS A 192 -21.58 -9.26 4.66
N GLY A 193 -20.60 -10.18 4.63
CA GLY A 193 -19.66 -10.25 3.50
C GLY A 193 -18.57 -9.19 3.53
N GLU A 194 -18.36 -8.54 4.67
CA GLU A 194 -17.34 -7.51 4.85
C GLU A 194 -16.25 -7.97 5.83
N VAL A 195 -15.00 -7.72 5.44
CA VAL A 195 -13.81 -7.98 6.26
C VAL A 195 -12.93 -6.75 6.24
N VAL A 196 -12.44 -6.37 7.41
CA VAL A 196 -11.36 -5.40 7.56
C VAL A 196 -10.08 -6.14 7.88
N VAL A 197 -9.08 -6.03 7.02
CA VAL A 197 -7.71 -6.51 7.28
C VAL A 197 -6.88 -5.36 7.82
N LYS A 198 -6.21 -5.58 8.96
CA LYS A 198 -5.30 -4.63 9.60
C LYS A 198 -3.89 -5.22 9.58
N PHE A 199 -2.89 -4.37 9.33
CA PHE A 199 -1.48 -4.80 9.32
C PHE A 199 -0.55 -3.64 9.66
N LYS A 200 0.71 -3.98 9.97
CA LYS A 200 1.82 -3.03 10.09
C LYS A 200 2.94 -3.38 9.12
N SER A 201 3.72 -2.36 8.75
CA SER A 201 4.84 -2.46 7.80
C SER A 201 6.08 -1.71 8.30
N SER A 202 7.27 -2.12 7.81
CA SER A 202 8.55 -1.64 8.35
C SER A 202 8.80 -0.16 8.09
N TYR A 203 8.13 0.38 7.07
CA TYR A 203 8.07 1.80 6.70
C TYR A 203 6.79 2.03 5.86
N PRO A 204 6.37 3.29 5.61
CA PRO A 204 5.17 3.57 4.82
C PRO A 204 5.22 2.97 3.40
N VAL A 205 4.20 2.19 3.03
CA VAL A 205 4.12 1.44 1.75
C VAL A 205 2.73 1.57 1.13
N LEU A 206 2.66 1.48 -0.20
CA LEU A 206 1.40 1.14 -0.86
C LEU A 206 1.12 -0.34 -0.61
N ALA A 207 -0.08 -0.67 -0.15
CA ALA A 207 -0.42 -2.05 0.19
C ALA A 207 -1.69 -2.50 -0.52
N GLU A 208 -1.67 -3.75 -0.99
CA GLU A 208 -2.79 -4.44 -1.60
C GLU A 208 -3.08 -5.71 -0.79
N VAL A 209 -4.34 -5.97 -0.48
CA VAL A 209 -4.81 -7.31 -0.12
C VAL A 209 -5.24 -8.01 -1.40
N VAL A 210 -4.64 -9.18 -1.65
CA VAL A 210 -5.01 -10.07 -2.74
C VAL A 210 -5.64 -11.33 -2.17
N TYR A 211 -6.72 -11.79 -2.79
CA TYR A 211 -7.54 -12.86 -2.22
C TYR A 211 -8.34 -13.63 -3.26
N ASP A 212 -8.70 -14.86 -2.90
CA ASP A 212 -9.63 -15.73 -3.64
C ASP A 212 -10.22 -16.81 -2.71
N ASN A 213 -11.11 -17.66 -3.22
CA ASN A 213 -11.70 -18.79 -2.52
C ASN A 213 -11.01 -20.13 -2.82
N SER A 214 -9.89 -20.10 -3.55
CA SER A 214 -9.06 -21.27 -3.88
C SER A 214 -7.76 -21.20 -3.09
N SER A 215 -7.27 -22.33 -2.58
CA SER A 215 -5.95 -22.36 -1.95
C SER A 215 -4.86 -22.28 -3.01
N HIS A 216 -3.77 -21.60 -2.68
CA HIS A 216 -2.64 -21.43 -3.58
C HIS A 216 -1.39 -22.06 -2.98
N HIS A 217 -0.58 -22.74 -3.81
CA HIS A 217 0.80 -23.04 -3.44
C HIS A 217 1.60 -21.74 -3.28
N SER A 218 2.80 -21.78 -2.72
CA SER A 218 3.62 -20.60 -2.45
C SER A 218 3.82 -19.72 -3.69
N ASP A 219 2.95 -18.74 -3.87
CA ASP A 219 3.01 -17.76 -4.95
C ASP A 219 3.69 -16.51 -4.42
N ASN A 220 4.99 -16.40 -4.68
CA ASN A 220 5.84 -15.30 -4.23
C ASN A 220 5.48 -13.95 -4.87
N PHE A 221 4.59 -13.93 -5.87
CA PHE A 221 4.09 -12.71 -6.51
C PHE A 221 2.60 -12.47 -6.27
N ALA A 222 1.93 -13.45 -5.63
CA ALA A 222 0.48 -13.50 -5.45
C ALA A 222 -0.29 -13.18 -6.75
N SER A 223 0.29 -13.61 -7.88
CA SER A 223 -0.21 -13.38 -9.23
C SER A 223 -1.46 -14.21 -9.54
N SER A 224 -1.59 -15.36 -8.88
CA SER A 224 -2.68 -16.32 -9.07
C SER A 224 -3.97 -15.95 -8.32
N TYR A 225 -3.93 -14.98 -7.41
CA TYR A 225 -5.13 -14.49 -6.73
C TYR A 225 -5.96 -13.62 -7.66
N LYS A 226 -7.27 -13.91 -7.70
CA LYS A 226 -8.21 -13.28 -8.62
C LYS A 226 -8.59 -11.85 -8.24
N TYR A 227 -8.74 -11.57 -6.95
CA TYR A 227 -9.25 -10.29 -6.46
C TYR A 227 -8.18 -9.49 -5.73
N ARG A 228 -8.24 -8.17 -5.85
CA ARG A 228 -7.27 -7.23 -5.27
C ARG A 228 -7.97 -5.96 -4.80
N THR A 229 -7.56 -5.43 -3.65
CA THR A 229 -7.99 -4.13 -3.13
C THR A 229 -6.88 -3.56 -2.26
N GLY A 230 -6.74 -2.23 -2.16
CA GLY A 230 -5.55 -1.66 -1.54
C GLY A 230 -5.71 -0.24 -1.00
N THR A 231 -4.60 0.34 -0.58
CA THR A 231 -4.49 1.72 -0.15
C THR A 231 -4.17 2.64 -1.33
N PHE A 232 -4.64 3.88 -1.27
CA PHE A 232 -4.35 4.90 -2.29
C PHE A 232 -3.11 5.73 -1.99
N GLU A 233 -2.62 5.68 -0.74
CA GLU A 233 -1.44 6.40 -0.26
C GLU A 233 -0.56 5.47 0.58
N PRO A 234 0.75 5.79 0.72
CA PRO A 234 1.65 5.01 1.56
C PRO A 234 1.23 5.02 3.03
N VAL A 235 1.07 3.85 3.64
CA VAL A 235 0.69 3.71 5.05
C VAL A 235 1.67 2.79 5.79
N ARG A 236 1.96 3.12 7.05
CA ARG A 236 2.73 2.24 7.94
C ARG A 236 1.81 1.23 8.64
N GLU A 237 0.66 1.72 9.11
CA GLU A 237 -0.43 0.92 9.67
C GLU A 237 -1.60 0.97 8.71
N GLY A 238 -1.90 -0.17 8.08
CA GLY A 238 -2.94 -0.23 7.06
C GLY A 238 -4.22 -0.86 7.57
N LYS A 239 -5.35 -0.33 7.08
CA LYS A 239 -6.69 -0.86 7.30
C LYS A 239 -7.40 -0.95 5.95
N ILE A 240 -7.56 -2.15 5.43
CA ILE A 240 -8.15 -2.40 4.09
C ILE A 240 -9.51 -3.07 4.28
N LEU A 241 -10.56 -2.42 3.76
CA LEU A 241 -11.92 -2.94 3.76
C LEU A 241 -12.17 -3.74 2.48
N ILE A 242 -12.62 -4.98 2.65
CA ILE A 242 -13.01 -5.90 1.60
C ILE A 242 -14.51 -6.11 1.71
N ARG A 243 -15.22 -5.99 0.58
CA ARG A 243 -16.68 -6.09 0.51
C ARG A 243 -17.10 -7.22 -0.42
N ASN A 244 -18.38 -7.59 -0.34
CA ASN A 244 -19.04 -8.56 -1.22
C ASN A 244 -18.45 -9.97 -1.15
N LEU A 245 -17.92 -10.37 0.00
CA LEU A 245 -17.53 -11.75 0.26
C LEU A 245 -18.77 -12.61 0.50
N SER A 246 -18.83 -13.77 -0.15
CA SER A 246 -19.93 -14.70 0.04
C SER A 246 -19.93 -15.27 1.46
N PRO A 247 -21.07 -15.26 2.18
CA PRO A 247 -21.19 -15.91 3.48
C PRO A 247 -20.84 -17.40 3.43
N SER A 248 -20.40 -17.96 4.56
CA SER A 248 -20.07 -19.39 4.72
C SER A 248 -18.93 -19.92 3.84
N ASN A 249 -18.30 -19.07 3.01
CA ASN A 249 -17.15 -19.45 2.20
C ASN A 249 -15.84 -19.22 2.96
N ILE A 250 -14.85 -20.03 2.60
CA ILE A 250 -13.47 -19.87 3.02
C ILE A 250 -12.75 -19.01 1.98
N TYR A 251 -11.99 -18.02 2.45
CA TYR A 251 -11.15 -17.17 1.61
C TYR A 251 -9.70 -17.22 2.09
N PHE A 252 -8.79 -17.17 1.13
CA PHE A 252 -7.35 -17.13 1.35
C PHE A 252 -6.83 -15.74 0.97
N PHE A 253 -6.10 -15.11 1.88
CA PHE A 253 -5.63 -13.73 1.74
C PHE A 253 -4.12 -13.66 1.86
N ARG A 254 -3.53 -12.73 1.10
CA ARG A 254 -2.17 -12.23 1.31
C ARG A 254 -2.17 -10.71 1.25
N ILE A 255 -1.24 -10.10 1.97
CA ILE A 255 -0.96 -8.67 1.89
C ILE A 255 0.31 -8.50 1.07
N LYS A 256 0.22 -7.73 0.00
CA LYS A 256 1.33 -7.32 -0.84
C LYS A 256 1.66 -5.87 -0.53
N ALA A 257 2.84 -5.62 0.02
CA ALA A 257 3.37 -4.27 0.22
C ALA A 257 4.34 -3.93 -0.91
N VAL A 258 4.08 -2.81 -1.59
CA VAL A 258 4.83 -2.35 -2.76
C VAL A 258 5.69 -1.14 -2.37
N SER A 259 7.00 -1.32 -2.47
CA SER A 259 8.02 -0.26 -2.48
C SER A 259 8.85 -0.35 -3.79
N GLU A 260 10.13 0.05 -3.76
CA GLU A 260 11.09 -0.30 -4.83
C GLU A 260 11.20 -1.82 -5.01
N LEU A 261 11.13 -2.60 -3.93
CA LEU A 261 11.05 -4.06 -3.93
C LEU A 261 9.75 -4.53 -3.25
N THR A 262 9.08 -5.52 -3.84
CA THR A 262 7.79 -5.99 -3.30
C THR A 262 7.99 -6.99 -2.15
N SER A 263 7.19 -6.87 -1.11
CA SER A 263 7.04 -7.89 -0.06
C SER A 263 5.64 -8.48 -0.03
N ILE A 264 5.52 -9.74 0.38
CA ILE A 264 4.25 -10.45 0.47
C ILE A 264 4.18 -11.17 1.82
N SER A 265 3.03 -11.04 2.50
CA SER A 265 2.77 -11.74 3.76
C SER A 265 2.59 -13.25 3.54
N ASN A 266 2.66 -14.00 4.64
CA ASN A 266 2.14 -15.36 4.65
C ASN A 266 0.63 -15.35 4.34
N GLU A 267 0.16 -16.46 3.77
CA GLU A 267 -1.27 -16.68 3.56
C GLU A 267 -1.98 -16.84 4.91
N PHE A 268 -3.15 -16.23 5.03
CA PHE A 268 -4.06 -16.45 6.14
C PHE A 268 -5.47 -16.72 5.61
N THR A 269 -6.20 -17.54 6.35
CA THR A 269 -7.53 -18.02 5.97
C THR A 269 -8.59 -17.35 6.82
N ILE A 270 -9.68 -16.92 6.19
CA ILE A 270 -10.87 -16.42 6.89
C ILE A 270 -12.07 -17.25 6.43
N THR A 271 -12.80 -17.80 7.39
CA THR A 271 -14.11 -18.39 7.17
C THR A 271 -15.16 -17.33 7.41
N MET A 272 -15.92 -16.98 6.38
CA MET A 272 -16.97 -15.97 6.52
C MET A 272 -18.09 -16.50 7.42
N PRO A 273 -18.58 -15.69 8.38
CA PRO A 273 -19.65 -16.11 9.28
C PRO A 273 -20.89 -16.46 8.49
N GLU A 274 -21.62 -17.49 8.94
CA GLU A 274 -22.93 -17.79 8.40
C GLU A 274 -23.86 -16.62 8.68
N VAL A 275 -24.57 -16.18 7.66
CA VAL A 275 -25.74 -15.33 7.88
C VAL A 275 -26.84 -16.28 8.31
N LYS A 276 -27.05 -16.43 9.62
CA LYS A 276 -28.29 -17.02 10.13
C LYS A 276 -29.42 -16.17 9.56
N GLY A 277 -30.13 -16.72 8.56
CA GLY A 277 -31.32 -16.10 8.05
C GLY A 277 -32.18 -15.72 9.24
N ALA A 278 -32.71 -14.49 9.23
CA ALA A 278 -33.70 -14.12 10.22
C ALA A 278 -34.73 -15.25 10.24
N ILE A 279 -34.94 -15.88 11.41
CA ILE A 279 -36.05 -16.79 11.59
C ILE A 279 -37.26 -15.91 11.35
N ALA A 280 -37.84 -16.00 10.15
CA ALA A 280 -39.11 -15.37 9.89
C ALA A 280 -40.04 -15.91 10.98
N PRO A 281 -40.62 -15.06 11.85
CA PRO A 281 -41.62 -15.55 12.78
C PRO A 281 -42.63 -16.32 11.94
N LYS A 282 -42.94 -17.56 12.34
CA LYS A 282 -44.08 -18.29 11.81
C LYS A 282 -45.30 -17.42 12.10
N ASN A 283 -45.66 -16.56 11.15
CA ASN A 283 -46.94 -15.90 11.16
C ASN A 283 -47.94 -16.99 10.75
N ASP A 284 -48.59 -17.58 11.75
CA ASP A 284 -49.85 -18.32 11.59
C ASP A 284 -50.99 -17.34 11.22
N ALA A 285 -50.74 -16.46 10.25
CA ALA A 285 -51.75 -15.61 9.64
C ALA A 285 -52.22 -16.31 8.35
N PRO A 286 -53.53 -16.40 8.10
CA PRO A 286 -54.05 -17.09 6.93
C PRO A 286 -53.50 -16.43 5.66
N PHE A 287 -52.87 -17.24 4.81
CA PHE A 287 -52.50 -16.82 3.45
C PHE A 287 -53.78 -16.42 2.70
N VAL A 288 -53.98 -15.11 2.51
CA VAL A 288 -54.91 -14.62 1.50
C VAL A 288 -54.19 -14.75 0.16
N ASN A 289 -54.54 -15.78 -0.60
CA ASN A 289 -54.14 -15.92 -1.99
C ASN A 289 -54.73 -14.76 -2.81
N PHE A 290 -53.93 -13.74 -3.09
CA PHE A 290 -54.29 -12.74 -4.09
C PHE A 290 -54.00 -13.31 -5.48
N THR A 291 -55.06 -13.69 -6.19
CA THR A 291 -55.01 -13.88 -7.63
C THR A 291 -54.93 -12.48 -8.25
N LEU A 292 -53.73 -12.06 -8.68
CA LEU A 292 -53.59 -10.85 -9.49
C LEU A 292 -54.35 -11.06 -10.81
N SER A 293 -55.45 -10.34 -11.00
CA SER A 293 -56.07 -10.24 -12.32
C SER A 293 -55.11 -9.48 -13.25
N VAL A 294 -55.02 -9.92 -14.51
CA VAL A 294 -54.12 -9.42 -15.57
C VAL A 294 -54.16 -7.89 -15.74
N ILE A 295 -55.23 -7.23 -15.30
CA ILE A 295 -55.40 -5.78 -15.33
C ILE A 295 -54.43 -5.06 -14.37
N SER A 296 -54.03 -5.69 -13.26
CA SER A 296 -53.15 -5.07 -12.26
C SER A 296 -51.68 -5.05 -12.70
N PHE A 297 -51.24 -5.99 -13.53
CA PHE A 297 -49.87 -5.99 -14.07
C PHE A 297 -49.65 -4.81 -15.02
N LEU A 298 -50.65 -4.49 -15.86
CA LEU A 298 -50.58 -3.39 -16.81
C LEU A 298 -50.60 -2.04 -16.09
N ALA A 299 -51.45 -1.88 -15.07
CA ALA A 299 -51.49 -0.67 -14.25
C ALA A 299 -50.17 -0.45 -13.47
N THR A 300 -49.56 -1.53 -12.98
CA THR A 300 -48.29 -1.48 -12.25
C THR A 300 -47.11 -1.17 -13.19
N ALA A 301 -47.08 -1.77 -14.39
CA ALA A 301 -46.07 -1.48 -15.41
C ALA A 301 -46.18 -0.05 -15.94
N ILE A 302 -47.40 0.45 -16.20
CA ILE A 302 -47.64 1.84 -16.60
C ILE A 302 -47.21 2.80 -15.48
N GLY A 303 -47.52 2.47 -14.22
CA GLY A 303 -47.07 3.24 -13.06
C GLY A 303 -45.56 3.34 -12.94
N LEU A 304 -44.83 2.23 -13.13
CA LEU A 304 -43.37 2.18 -13.13
C LEU A 304 -42.76 2.95 -14.30
N ILE A 305 -43.32 2.84 -15.50
CA ILE A 305 -42.85 3.60 -16.68
C ILE A 305 -43.06 5.11 -16.48
N LEU A 306 -44.20 5.53 -15.93
CA LEU A 306 -44.46 6.93 -15.60
C LEU A 306 -43.52 7.43 -14.49
N PHE A 307 -43.24 6.61 -13.48
CA PHE A 307 -42.29 6.92 -12.41
C PHE A 307 -40.85 7.12 -12.94
N PHE A 308 -40.37 6.22 -13.82
CA PHE A 308 -39.04 6.36 -14.44
C PHE A 308 -38.97 7.52 -15.44
N LYS A 309 -40.06 7.86 -16.14
CA LYS A 309 -40.13 9.06 -16.99
C LYS A 309 -40.13 10.34 -16.15
N ALA A 310 -40.77 10.35 -14.98
CA ALA A 310 -40.73 11.49 -14.06
C ALA A 310 -39.31 11.73 -13.53
N GLN A 311 -38.60 10.66 -13.12
CA GLN A 311 -37.22 10.79 -12.65
C GLN A 311 -36.22 11.22 -13.72
N LYS A 312 -36.45 10.92 -15.01
CA LYS A 312 -35.62 11.45 -16.11
C LYS A 312 -35.83 12.94 -16.40
N ARG A 313 -36.89 13.56 -15.87
CA ARG A 313 -37.19 14.99 -16.06
C ARG A 313 -36.44 15.88 -15.05
N ASP A 314 -36.16 15.36 -13.86
CA ASP A 314 -35.43 16.07 -12.80
C ASP A 314 -33.90 16.04 -12.97
N LEU A 315 -33.39 15.31 -13.97
CA LEU A 315 -31.94 15.17 -14.25
C LEU A 315 -31.48 15.87 -15.55
N ARG A 316 -32.30 16.74 -16.15
CA ARG A 316 -31.84 17.60 -17.26
C ARG A 316 -31.27 18.90 -16.69
N PRO A 317 -30.05 19.33 -17.09
CA PRO A 317 -29.53 20.64 -16.72
C PRO A 317 -30.45 21.74 -17.28
N GLU A 318 -30.69 22.79 -16.49
CA GLU A 318 -31.63 23.91 -16.74
C GLU A 318 -31.38 24.71 -18.04
N ALA A 319 -30.38 24.36 -18.86
CA ALA A 319 -30.01 25.12 -20.06
C ALA A 319 -30.77 24.71 -21.35
N GLU A 320 -31.58 23.65 -21.34
CA GLU A 320 -32.34 23.22 -22.52
C GLU A 320 -33.82 22.96 -22.21
N GLN A 321 -34.57 24.03 -21.96
CA GLN A 321 -36.03 24.01 -22.12
C GLN A 321 -36.43 25.01 -23.21
N PRO A 322 -36.82 24.54 -24.41
CA PRO A 322 -37.61 25.37 -25.31
C PRO A 322 -39.04 25.46 -24.74
N SER A 323 -39.44 26.68 -24.41
CA SER A 323 -40.81 27.07 -24.07
C SER A 323 -41.69 26.94 -25.31
N ASP A 324 -42.27 25.77 -25.54
CA ASP A 324 -43.58 25.54 -26.18
C ASP A 324 -43.70 24.09 -26.65
N TYR A 325 -44.20 23.23 -25.75
CA TYR A 325 -44.81 21.97 -26.16
C TYR A 325 -46.27 21.99 -25.71
N SER A 326 -47.14 22.42 -26.63
CA SER A 326 -48.59 22.44 -26.39
C SER A 326 -49.14 21.04 -26.12
N LEU A 327 -50.16 20.94 -25.27
CA LEU A 327 -50.91 19.70 -24.95
C LEU A 327 -51.33 18.88 -26.18
N LYS A 328 -51.42 19.50 -27.37
CA LYS A 328 -51.70 18.80 -28.64
C LYS A 328 -50.59 17.85 -29.08
N ALA A 329 -49.32 18.17 -28.83
CA ALA A 329 -48.20 17.29 -29.16
C ALA A 329 -48.18 16.04 -28.26
N ILE A 330 -48.42 16.22 -26.96
CA ILE A 330 -48.52 15.13 -25.97
C ILE A 330 -49.66 14.17 -26.31
N THR A 331 -50.79 14.69 -26.79
CA THR A 331 -51.96 13.86 -27.13
C THR A 331 -51.73 13.04 -28.42
N ASN A 332 -50.97 13.57 -29.38
CA ASN A 332 -50.64 12.85 -30.62
C ASN A 332 -49.59 11.75 -30.41
N ASP A 333 -48.58 12.01 -29.58
CA ASP A 333 -47.58 10.98 -29.23
C ASP A 333 -48.19 9.82 -28.45
N LEU A 334 -49.10 10.11 -27.49
CA LEU A 334 -49.84 9.08 -26.77
C LEU A 334 -50.73 8.23 -27.68
N LYS A 335 -51.31 8.81 -28.74
CA LYS A 335 -52.11 8.07 -29.75
C LYS A 335 -51.25 7.16 -30.63
N ASN A 336 -50.05 7.62 -31.02
CA ASN A 336 -49.14 6.83 -31.83
C ASN A 336 -48.52 5.66 -31.03
N ASP A 337 -48.15 5.91 -29.77
CA ASP A 337 -47.57 4.89 -28.88
C ASP A 337 -48.59 3.81 -28.49
N SER A 338 -49.85 4.19 -28.25
CA SER A 338 -50.92 3.22 -27.98
C SER A 338 -51.25 2.35 -29.19
N GLY A 339 -51.11 2.88 -30.42
CA GLY A 339 -51.20 2.11 -31.66
C GLY A 339 -50.07 1.08 -31.82
N LEU A 340 -48.84 1.42 -31.39
CA LEU A 340 -47.67 0.53 -31.43
C LEU A 340 -47.79 -0.62 -30.41
N ILE A 341 -48.25 -0.32 -29.20
CA ILE A 341 -48.46 -1.31 -28.13
C ILE A 341 -49.57 -2.31 -28.50
N LEU A 342 -50.67 -1.85 -29.12
CA LEU A 342 -51.72 -2.74 -29.62
C LEU A 342 -51.22 -3.67 -30.75
N LYS A 343 -50.29 -3.19 -31.59
CA LYS A 343 -49.68 -3.98 -32.66
C LYS A 343 -48.75 -5.06 -32.10
N GLU A 344 -47.91 -4.74 -31.11
CA GLU A 344 -47.06 -5.74 -30.44
C GLU A 344 -47.87 -6.79 -29.66
N LEU A 345 -48.94 -6.39 -28.99
CA LEU A 345 -49.84 -7.33 -28.28
C LEU A 345 -50.54 -8.30 -29.25
N SER A 346 -50.82 -7.88 -30.48
CA SER A 346 -51.38 -8.76 -31.52
C SER A 346 -50.37 -9.80 -32.03
N HIS A 347 -49.08 -9.45 -32.08
CA HIS A 347 -47.99 -10.36 -32.44
C HIS A 347 -47.72 -11.41 -31.35
N ILE A 348 -47.79 -11.01 -30.08
CA ILE A 348 -47.62 -11.93 -28.93
C ILE A 348 -48.75 -12.96 -28.89
N LYS A 349 -49.99 -12.56 -29.21
CA LYS A 349 -51.15 -13.46 -29.28
C LYS A 349 -51.08 -14.45 -30.45
N GLN A 350 -50.41 -14.11 -31.56
CA GLN A 350 -50.16 -15.05 -32.66
C GLN A 350 -49.06 -16.08 -32.35
N ASN A 351 -48.05 -15.70 -31.58
CA ASN A 351 -46.97 -16.63 -31.20
C ASN A 351 -47.40 -17.65 -30.13
N SER A 352 -48.31 -17.30 -29.21
CA SER A 352 -48.80 -18.25 -28.20
C SER A 352 -49.67 -19.38 -28.81
N ASN A 353 -50.33 -19.14 -29.94
CA ASN A 353 -51.14 -20.17 -30.62
C ASN A 353 -50.30 -21.16 -31.45
N LYS A 354 -49.02 -20.86 -31.76
CA LYS A 354 -48.13 -21.79 -32.48
C LYS A 354 -47.39 -22.78 -31.57
N GLN A 355 -47.29 -22.51 -30.26
CA GLN A 355 -46.57 -23.38 -29.31
C GLN A 355 -47.41 -24.48 -28.65
N ASN A 356 -48.72 -24.55 -28.92
CA ASN A 356 -49.63 -25.52 -28.28
C ASN A 356 -49.78 -26.88 -29.01
N ASN A 357 -48.96 -27.19 -30.02
CA ASN A 357 -49.11 -28.42 -30.82
C ASN A 357 -48.04 -29.52 -30.61
N ASN A 358 -47.18 -29.47 -29.59
CA ASN A 358 -46.13 -30.49 -29.36
C ASN A 358 -46.17 -31.12 -27.96
N TRP A 359 -47.26 -31.84 -27.64
CA TRP A 359 -47.39 -32.64 -26.40
C TRP A 359 -47.85 -34.09 -26.65
N ASP A 360 -47.36 -34.76 -27.70
CA ASP A 360 -47.65 -36.18 -27.96
C ASP A 360 -46.40 -36.98 -28.31
N ILE A 361 -45.44 -37.12 -27.39
CA ILE A 361 -44.44 -38.21 -27.44
C ILE A 361 -44.03 -38.62 -26.02
N PHE A 362 -44.87 -39.43 -25.34
CA PHE A 362 -44.43 -40.39 -24.32
C PHE A 362 -45.57 -41.39 -24.07
N LYS A 363 -45.62 -42.46 -24.88
CA LYS A 363 -46.24 -43.74 -24.50
C LYS A 363 -45.76 -44.86 -25.43
N LYS A 364 -45.34 -45.96 -24.80
CA LYS A 364 -45.04 -47.32 -25.30
C LYS A 364 -43.63 -47.58 -25.88
N ASN A 365 -42.87 -48.40 -25.17
CA ASN A 365 -42.71 -49.84 -25.46
C ASN A 365 -41.93 -50.48 -24.28
N ASP A 366 -42.64 -51.16 -23.38
CA ASP A 366 -42.47 -52.61 -23.17
C ASP A 366 -42.27 -53.44 -24.45
N GLU A 367 -41.09 -54.06 -24.56
CA GLU A 367 -40.86 -55.46 -24.93
C GLU A 367 -39.58 -55.96 -24.24
#